data_AF-A0A9W5REX7-F1
#
_entry.id   AF-A0A9W5REX7-F1
#
_cell.length_a   1.000
_cell.length_b   1.000
_cell.length_c   1.000
_cell.angle_alpha   90.00
_cell.angle_beta   90.00
_cell.angle_gamma   90.00
#
_symmetry.space_group_name_H-M   'P 1'
#
loop_
_entity.id
_entity.type
_entity.pdbx_description
1 polymer ?
#
loop_
_entity_poly.entity_id
_entity_poly.type
_entity_poly.pdbx_seq_one_letter_code
_entity_poly.pdbx_strand_id
1 'polypeptide(L)'
;MDGNAEEAVQDALNLLQLFAGVAVGVLVSLVIAMLAWVALRMVSRKSDNFAWLARRVKIPFFALFLVAGAWVGLNYTVQVLPTDAATWIPPLQHTLLIITIVMVSWMCYASAYVIEDVAKHRKEVTGSRRLATQAQMLRRIVQLVVVILGVVAVILTFPSARIAMGSILASAGVISLVAGIAAQDSLSNTFAGLQITFTDAIRVGDVVVVDDQFGTIEEITLTYVVLAGWDDRRFIVPSTHFTQNKFENWTRSNTKLAGTVELKLDWRAPVPLIRREVERLLEETDLWDRRSSSVQVTDATDGWMLVRIALTARNSGDLWDLRCYMREHLIDWVVQNAPYALVRTRVQKEDVVEVNLDRSEREIVELANELRDIEREGEKNPEQPEPQDAPVQTKQEARMRAAKNRASKVRRKRLRDRKVNTKVLAEPESTRVLSPAELLAIQQEADQHPAGTDGARNNTDSEVTSTVGDRLYSGSEEAEARSKKLEGPSAEMQRKRVETQTLRALRLGDISEETAINKLGGDEPARQLVAAEMKRIQDEEKK
;
A
#
# COMPACT_ATOMS: atom_id res chain seq x y z
N MET A 1 -85.14 8.40 -45.98
CA MET A 1 -83.98 7.67 -46.55
C MET A 1 -82.75 8.58 -46.68
N ASP A 2 -82.87 9.87 -46.37
CA ASP A 2 -81.82 10.87 -46.62
C ASP A 2 -80.74 10.93 -45.53
N GLY A 3 -81.03 10.48 -44.30
CA GLY A 3 -80.04 10.45 -43.20
C GLY A 3 -78.82 9.55 -43.45
N ASN A 4 -79.02 8.41 -44.14
CA ASN A 4 -77.90 7.50 -44.46
C ASN A 4 -76.96 8.07 -45.53
N ALA A 5 -77.45 8.98 -46.38
CA ALA A 5 -76.65 9.58 -47.43
C ALA A 5 -75.75 10.70 -46.87
N GLU A 6 -76.29 11.53 -45.97
CA GLU A 6 -75.50 12.56 -45.27
C GLU A 6 -74.43 11.95 -44.37
N GLU A 7 -74.74 10.87 -43.63
CA GLU A 7 -73.76 10.13 -42.83
C GLU A 7 -72.65 9.52 -43.69
N ALA A 8 -72.99 8.88 -44.82
CA ALA A 8 -72.00 8.28 -45.72
C ALA A 8 -71.07 9.33 -46.37
N VAL A 9 -71.60 10.52 -46.68
CA VAL A 9 -70.79 11.63 -47.20
C VAL A 9 -69.85 12.17 -46.12
N GLN A 10 -70.32 12.28 -44.88
CA GLN A 10 -69.51 12.76 -43.76
C GLN A 10 -68.39 11.77 -43.40
N ASP A 11 -68.65 10.46 -43.45
CA ASP A 11 -67.65 9.42 -43.29
C ASP A 11 -66.60 9.44 -44.41
N ALA A 12 -67.02 9.65 -45.67
CA ALA A 12 -66.10 9.79 -46.79
C ALA A 12 -65.20 11.03 -46.64
N LEU A 13 -65.73 12.16 -46.15
CA LEU A 13 -64.96 13.37 -45.87
C LEU A 13 -63.98 13.17 -44.71
N ASN A 14 -64.39 12.49 -43.64
CA ASN A 14 -63.52 12.16 -42.51
C ASN A 14 -62.37 11.25 -42.93
N LEU A 15 -62.64 10.22 -43.75
CA LEU A 15 -61.60 9.34 -44.30
C LEU A 15 -60.62 10.12 -45.19
N LEU A 16 -61.13 11.00 -46.05
CA LEU A 16 -60.29 11.83 -46.92
C LEU A 16 -59.37 12.76 -46.11
N GLN A 17 -59.87 13.38 -45.05
CA GLN A 17 -59.06 14.23 -44.17
C GLN A 17 -58.01 13.44 -43.38
N LEU A 18 -58.31 12.20 -42.98
CA LEU A 18 -57.37 11.30 -42.31
C LEU A 18 -56.21 10.92 -43.24
N PHE A 19 -56.50 10.50 -44.49
CA PHE A 19 -55.46 10.24 -45.48
C PHE A 19 -54.66 11.50 -45.84
N ALA A 20 -55.32 12.66 -45.91
CA ALA A 20 -54.66 13.94 -46.18
C ALA A 20 -53.66 14.32 -45.09
N GLY A 21 -54.01 14.18 -43.81
CA GLY A 21 -53.09 14.54 -42.73
C GLY A 21 -51.93 13.54 -42.55
N VAL A 22 -52.14 12.24 -42.84
CA VAL A 22 -51.04 11.28 -42.97
C VAL A 22 -50.10 11.68 -44.11
N ALA A 23 -50.64 12.04 -45.28
CA ALA A 23 -49.85 12.47 -46.43
C ALA A 23 -49.05 13.75 -46.14
N VAL A 24 -49.66 14.74 -45.45
CA VAL A 24 -48.98 15.96 -45.00
C VAL A 24 -47.89 15.63 -43.99
N GLY A 25 -48.15 14.76 -43.01
CA GLY A 25 -47.14 14.32 -42.03
C GLY A 25 -45.95 13.62 -42.67
N VAL A 26 -46.20 12.75 -43.67
CA VAL A 26 -45.14 12.09 -44.46
C VAL A 26 -44.36 13.10 -45.30
N LEU A 27 -45.01 14.06 -45.95
CA LEU A 27 -44.33 15.09 -46.75
C LEU A 27 -43.43 15.96 -45.88
N VAL A 28 -43.93 16.44 -44.74
CA VAL A 28 -43.17 17.27 -43.80
C VAL A 28 -41.97 16.50 -43.26
N SER A 29 -42.17 15.25 -42.81
CA SER A 29 -41.08 14.42 -42.30
C SER A 29 -40.04 14.05 -43.35
N LEU A 30 -40.43 13.83 -44.61
CA LEU A 30 -39.49 13.61 -45.73
C LEU A 30 -38.67 14.86 -46.05
N VAL A 31 -39.27 16.06 -45.99
CA VAL A 31 -38.54 17.32 -46.17
C VAL A 31 -37.54 17.51 -45.02
N ILE A 32 -37.95 17.26 -43.78
CA ILE A 32 -37.05 17.32 -42.61
C ILE A 32 -35.93 16.29 -42.76
N ALA A 33 -36.23 15.06 -43.17
CA ALA A 33 -35.24 14.02 -43.42
C ALA A 33 -34.26 14.43 -44.52
N MET A 34 -34.74 15.02 -45.61
CA MET A 34 -33.90 15.49 -46.70
C MET A 34 -32.97 16.62 -46.23
N LEU A 35 -33.49 17.59 -45.48
CA LEU A 35 -32.69 18.68 -44.91
C LEU A 35 -31.64 18.16 -43.92
N ALA A 36 -32.03 17.27 -43.00
CA ALA A 36 -31.13 16.64 -42.04
C ALA A 36 -30.06 15.81 -42.73
N TRP A 37 -30.42 15.06 -43.77
CA TRP A 37 -29.49 14.29 -44.58
C TRP A 37 -28.49 15.18 -45.33
N VAL A 38 -28.97 16.28 -45.91
CA VAL A 38 -28.12 17.27 -46.60
C VAL A 38 -27.17 17.94 -45.62
N ALA A 39 -27.64 18.36 -44.44
CA ALA A 39 -26.82 18.93 -43.39
C ALA A 39 -25.73 17.95 -42.93
N LEU A 40 -26.10 16.70 -42.66
CA LEU A 40 -25.17 15.63 -42.30
C LEU A 40 -24.14 15.40 -43.41
N ARG A 41 -24.57 15.39 -44.67
CA ARG A 41 -23.68 15.29 -45.82
C ARG A 41 -22.75 16.50 -45.95
N MET A 42 -23.19 17.72 -45.64
CA MET A 42 -22.35 18.92 -45.68
C MET A 42 -21.25 18.86 -44.63
N VAL A 43 -21.59 18.56 -43.38
CA VAL A 43 -20.61 18.40 -42.27
C VAL A 43 -19.60 17.31 -42.62
N SER A 44 -20.06 16.27 -43.31
CA SER A 44 -19.25 15.09 -43.55
C SER A 44 -18.53 15.02 -44.89
N ARG A 45 -18.63 16.06 -45.72
CA ARG A 45 -17.76 16.22 -46.90
C ARG A 45 -16.26 16.33 -46.55
N LYS A 46 -15.93 16.51 -45.27
CA LYS A 46 -14.56 16.58 -44.77
C LYS A 46 -13.87 15.23 -44.59
N SER A 47 -14.54 14.08 -44.74
CA SER A 47 -13.90 12.77 -44.62
C SER A 47 -14.42 11.73 -45.62
N ASP A 48 -13.52 11.06 -46.34
CA ASP A 48 -13.84 10.01 -47.32
C ASP A 48 -14.52 8.78 -46.70
N ASN A 49 -14.30 8.55 -45.40
CA ASN A 49 -14.88 7.45 -44.62
C ASN A 49 -16.39 7.54 -44.49
N PHE A 50 -16.94 8.74 -44.57
CA PHE A 50 -18.35 8.94 -44.38
C PHE A 50 -19.18 8.59 -45.62
N ALA A 51 -18.58 8.56 -46.80
CA ALA A 51 -19.30 8.24 -48.04
C ALA A 51 -19.80 6.78 -48.08
N TRP A 52 -19.07 5.86 -47.44
CA TRP A 52 -19.48 4.46 -47.27
C TRP A 52 -20.55 4.30 -46.19
N LEU A 53 -20.36 4.98 -45.06
CA LEU A 53 -21.31 5.00 -43.96
C LEU A 53 -22.67 5.56 -44.37
N ALA A 54 -22.65 6.66 -45.11
CA ALA A 54 -23.84 7.33 -45.59
C ALA A 54 -24.75 6.37 -46.39
N ARG A 55 -24.18 5.44 -47.16
CA ARG A 55 -24.98 4.48 -47.93
C ARG A 55 -25.76 3.50 -47.06
N ARG A 56 -25.21 3.08 -45.92
CA ARG A 56 -25.86 2.10 -45.01
C ARG A 56 -26.91 2.73 -44.10
N VAL A 57 -26.68 3.97 -43.67
CA VAL A 57 -27.59 4.68 -42.75
C VAL A 57 -28.71 5.43 -43.50
N LYS A 58 -28.51 5.79 -44.77
CA LYS A 58 -29.51 6.52 -45.56
C LYS A 58 -30.86 5.80 -45.64
N ILE A 59 -30.85 4.52 -45.99
CA ILE A 59 -32.08 3.74 -46.17
C ILE A 59 -32.92 3.69 -44.88
N PRO A 60 -32.37 3.26 -43.72
CA PRO A 60 -33.15 3.26 -42.49
C PRO A 60 -33.51 4.65 -41.98
N PHE A 61 -32.69 5.66 -42.25
CA PHE A 61 -32.99 7.05 -41.89
C PHE A 61 -34.23 7.58 -42.62
N PHE A 62 -34.31 7.44 -43.94
CA PHE A 62 -35.50 7.87 -44.69
C PHE A 62 -36.73 7.00 -44.37
N ALA A 63 -36.54 5.69 -44.16
CA ALA A 63 -37.63 4.80 -43.76
C ALA A 63 -38.21 5.16 -42.38
N LEU A 64 -37.35 5.50 -41.41
CA LEU A 64 -37.75 5.99 -40.09
C LEU A 64 -38.62 7.24 -40.21
N PHE A 65 -38.13 8.28 -40.90
CA PHE A 65 -38.85 9.54 -41.01
C PHE A 65 -40.19 9.39 -41.72
N LEU A 66 -40.27 8.54 -42.76
CA LEU A 66 -41.52 8.23 -43.43
C LEU A 66 -42.55 7.61 -42.48
N VAL A 67 -42.15 6.56 -41.73
CA VAL A 67 -43.07 5.87 -40.80
C VAL A 67 -43.43 6.76 -39.61
N ALA A 68 -42.46 7.47 -39.04
CA ALA A 68 -42.69 8.39 -37.92
C ALA A 68 -43.61 9.54 -38.34
N GLY A 69 -43.42 10.10 -39.55
CA GLY A 69 -44.30 11.12 -40.12
C GLY A 69 -45.72 10.63 -40.34
N ALA A 70 -45.88 9.38 -40.80
CA ALA A 70 -47.21 8.75 -40.92
C ALA A 70 -47.87 8.57 -39.55
N TRP A 71 -47.11 8.15 -38.54
CA TRP A 71 -47.62 8.01 -37.17
C TRP A 71 -48.03 9.36 -36.55
N VAL A 72 -47.18 10.38 -36.64
CA VAL A 72 -47.48 11.73 -36.13
C VAL A 72 -48.65 12.35 -36.88
N GLY A 73 -48.68 12.24 -38.21
CA GLY A 73 -49.78 12.73 -39.04
C GLY A 73 -51.12 12.11 -38.65
N LEU A 74 -51.15 10.78 -38.45
CA LEU A 74 -52.35 10.06 -38.00
C LEU A 74 -52.80 10.51 -36.61
N ASN A 75 -51.88 10.66 -35.65
CA ASN A 75 -52.21 11.12 -34.30
C ASN A 75 -52.77 12.55 -34.31
N TYR A 76 -52.17 13.44 -35.09
CA TYR A 76 -52.62 14.82 -35.23
C TYR A 76 -54.03 14.90 -35.84
N THR A 77 -54.31 14.15 -36.91
CA THR A 77 -55.64 14.13 -37.53
C THR A 77 -56.73 13.61 -36.60
N VAL A 78 -56.43 12.58 -35.82
CA VAL A 78 -57.39 11.96 -34.89
C VAL A 78 -57.69 12.89 -33.70
N GLN A 79 -56.74 13.73 -33.31
CA GLN A 79 -56.96 14.75 -32.27
C GLN A 79 -57.80 15.93 -32.77
N VAL A 80 -57.66 16.30 -34.05
CA VAL A 80 -58.39 17.43 -34.67
C VAL A 80 -59.80 17.01 -35.12
N LEU A 81 -59.99 15.76 -35.54
CA LEU A 81 -61.27 15.16 -35.88
C LEU A 81 -61.53 13.96 -34.97
N PRO A 82 -62.30 14.15 -33.86
CA PRO A 82 -62.74 13.05 -33.00
C PRO A 82 -63.64 12.11 -33.81
N THR A 83 -63.02 11.09 -34.40
CA THR A 83 -63.72 10.02 -35.12
C THR A 83 -64.00 8.91 -34.11
N ASP A 84 -64.92 9.18 -33.17
CA ASP A 84 -65.29 8.26 -32.09
C ASP A 84 -65.84 6.91 -32.60
N ALA A 85 -66.10 6.76 -33.90
CA ALA A 85 -66.72 5.60 -34.53
C ALA A 85 -65.75 4.53 -35.10
N ALA A 86 -64.47 4.85 -35.34
CA ALA A 86 -63.57 3.97 -36.10
C ALA A 86 -62.69 3.07 -35.21
N THR A 87 -63.20 1.88 -34.89
CA THR A 87 -62.53 0.85 -34.05
C THR A 87 -61.16 0.38 -34.56
N TRP A 88 -60.85 0.63 -35.83
CA TRP A 88 -59.59 0.24 -36.48
C TRP A 88 -58.45 1.27 -36.32
N ILE A 89 -58.74 2.50 -35.89
CA ILE A 89 -57.71 3.56 -35.74
C ILE A 89 -56.73 3.26 -34.58
N PRO A 90 -57.17 2.91 -33.36
CA PRO A 90 -56.26 2.61 -32.25
C PRO A 90 -55.25 1.49 -32.54
N PRO A 91 -55.62 0.32 -33.12
CA PRO A 91 -54.63 -0.71 -33.47
C PRO A 91 -53.69 -0.26 -34.60
N LEU A 92 -54.15 0.57 -35.54
CA LEU A 92 -53.29 1.13 -36.59
C LEU A 92 -52.23 2.09 -36.01
N GLN A 93 -52.63 3.00 -35.12
CA GLN A 93 -51.72 3.91 -34.41
C GLN A 93 -50.68 3.14 -33.59
N HIS A 94 -51.10 2.08 -32.90
CA HIS A 94 -50.21 1.22 -32.13
C HIS A 94 -49.22 0.45 -33.03
N THR A 95 -49.69 -0.07 -34.16
CA THR A 95 -48.85 -0.79 -35.13
C THR A 95 -47.80 0.15 -35.73
N LEU A 96 -48.19 1.37 -36.12
CA LEU A 96 -47.26 2.38 -36.63
C LEU A 96 -46.23 2.82 -35.57
N LEU A 97 -46.60 2.85 -34.30
CA LEU A 97 -45.66 3.08 -33.19
C LEU A 97 -44.61 1.96 -33.14
N ILE A 98 -45.04 0.69 -33.17
CA ILE A 98 -44.12 -0.46 -33.16
C ILE A 98 -43.17 -0.41 -34.36
N ILE A 99 -43.68 -0.15 -35.57
CA ILE A 99 -42.83 -0.02 -36.76
C ILE A 99 -41.84 1.13 -36.58
N THR A 100 -42.25 2.26 -35.98
CA THR A 100 -41.35 3.37 -35.69
C THR A 100 -40.21 2.95 -34.75
N ILE A 101 -40.50 2.23 -33.66
CA ILE A 101 -39.48 1.69 -32.74
C ILE A 101 -38.52 0.76 -33.49
N VAL A 102 -39.03 -0.16 -34.31
CA VAL A 102 -38.21 -1.08 -35.10
C VAL A 102 -37.30 -0.31 -36.07
N MET A 103 -37.79 0.77 -36.70
CA MET A 103 -36.98 1.62 -37.57
C MET A 103 -35.91 2.38 -36.80
N VAL A 104 -36.19 2.85 -35.58
CA VAL A 104 -35.18 3.44 -34.68
C VAL A 104 -34.10 2.41 -34.35
N SER A 105 -34.50 1.19 -33.94
CA SER A 105 -33.57 0.11 -33.61
C SER A 105 -32.74 -0.32 -34.82
N TRP A 106 -33.33 -0.40 -36.02
CA TRP A 106 -32.59 -0.65 -37.25
C TRP A 106 -31.57 0.45 -37.51
N MET A 107 -31.97 1.72 -37.38
CA MET A 107 -31.07 2.86 -37.59
C MET A 107 -29.88 2.82 -36.63
N CYS A 108 -30.10 2.54 -35.34
CA CYS A 108 -29.05 2.37 -34.35
C CYS A 108 -28.18 1.14 -34.61
N TYR A 109 -28.76 0.04 -35.10
CA TYR A 109 -28.02 -1.16 -35.48
C TYR A 109 -27.11 -0.90 -36.70
N ALA A 110 -27.63 -0.15 -37.69
CA ALA A 110 -26.90 0.26 -38.87
C ALA A 110 -25.78 1.27 -38.53
N SER A 111 -26.00 2.18 -37.57
CA SER A 111 -24.97 3.12 -37.12
C SER A 111 -23.81 2.42 -36.38
N ALA A 112 -24.01 1.24 -35.80
CA ALA A 112 -22.89 0.49 -35.22
C ALA A 112 -21.83 0.06 -36.26
N TYR A 113 -22.18 -0.02 -37.55
CA TYR A 113 -21.20 -0.28 -38.63
C TYR A 113 -20.20 0.87 -38.84
N VAL A 114 -20.53 2.09 -38.39
CA VAL A 114 -19.62 3.26 -38.40
C VAL A 114 -18.28 2.90 -37.75
N ILE A 115 -18.33 2.19 -36.63
CA ILE A 115 -17.16 1.85 -35.80
C ILE A 115 -16.17 1.00 -36.59
N GLU A 116 -16.68 0.03 -37.37
CA GLU A 116 -15.84 -0.85 -38.17
C GLU A 116 -15.28 -0.14 -39.42
N ASP A 117 -16.08 0.71 -40.06
CA ASP A 117 -15.64 1.44 -41.25
C ASP A 117 -14.52 2.44 -40.91
N VAL A 118 -14.62 3.13 -39.76
CA VAL A 118 -13.55 4.00 -39.24
C VAL A 118 -12.28 3.21 -38.92
N ALA A 119 -12.41 2.03 -38.30
CA ALA A 119 -11.27 1.18 -37.97
C ALA A 119 -10.58 0.59 -39.21
N LYS A 120 -11.34 0.22 -40.24
CA LYS A 120 -10.81 -0.30 -41.51
C LYS A 120 -9.98 0.75 -42.26
N HIS A 121 -10.45 1.99 -42.30
CA HIS A 121 -9.68 3.06 -42.95
C HIS A 121 -8.39 3.41 -42.18
N ARG A 122 -8.44 3.42 -40.84
CA ARG A 122 -7.23 3.54 -40.01
C ARG A 122 -6.24 2.40 -40.25
N LYS A 123 -6.72 1.18 -40.49
CA LYS A 123 -5.87 0.02 -40.81
C LYS A 123 -5.13 0.19 -42.15
N GLU A 124 -5.73 0.81 -43.16
CA GLU A 124 -5.04 1.09 -44.43
C GLU A 124 -3.91 2.10 -44.27
N VAL A 125 -4.03 3.03 -43.31
CA VAL A 125 -3.03 4.06 -43.03
C VAL A 125 -1.92 3.55 -42.08
N THR A 126 -2.25 2.72 -41.08
CA THR A 126 -1.33 2.34 -39.98
C THR A 126 -0.93 0.85 -39.98
N GLY A 127 -1.50 0.02 -40.88
CA GLY A 127 -1.15 -1.40 -41.03
C GLY A 127 -1.57 -2.33 -39.88
N SER A 128 -2.20 -1.84 -38.82
CA SER A 128 -2.45 -2.63 -37.61
C SER A 128 -3.68 -3.54 -37.75
N ARG A 129 -3.46 -4.86 -37.71
CA ARG A 129 -4.53 -5.88 -37.75
C ARG A 129 -5.38 -5.90 -36.46
N ARG A 130 -4.84 -5.40 -35.35
CA ARG A 130 -5.50 -5.39 -34.03
C ARG A 130 -6.75 -4.50 -33.99
N LEU A 131 -6.70 -3.32 -34.62
CA LEU A 131 -7.81 -2.36 -34.61
C LEU A 131 -9.09 -2.90 -35.26
N ALA A 132 -8.96 -3.65 -36.36
CA ALA A 132 -10.13 -4.21 -37.06
C ALA A 132 -10.85 -5.27 -36.20
N THR A 133 -10.09 -6.09 -35.48
CA THR A 133 -10.65 -7.15 -34.63
C THR A 133 -11.37 -6.57 -33.41
N GLN A 134 -10.76 -5.56 -32.77
CA GLN A 134 -11.37 -4.86 -31.64
C GLN A 134 -12.64 -4.11 -32.03
N ALA A 135 -12.63 -3.40 -33.18
CA ALA A 135 -13.80 -2.70 -33.69
C ALA A 135 -14.96 -3.65 -34.04
N GLN A 136 -14.65 -4.84 -34.57
CA GLN A 136 -15.66 -5.87 -34.82
C GLN A 136 -16.31 -6.38 -33.53
N MET A 137 -15.53 -6.61 -32.47
CA MET A 137 -16.06 -7.01 -31.16
C MET A 137 -16.95 -5.90 -30.57
N LEU A 138 -16.49 -4.65 -30.58
CA LEU A 138 -17.25 -3.51 -30.08
C LEU A 138 -18.58 -3.34 -30.82
N ARG A 139 -18.58 -3.44 -32.16
CA ARG A 139 -19.80 -3.41 -32.96
C ARG A 139 -20.78 -4.50 -32.54
N ARG A 140 -20.32 -5.75 -32.36
CA ARG A 140 -21.20 -6.87 -31.97
C ARG A 140 -21.85 -6.62 -30.61
N ILE A 141 -21.10 -6.08 -29.65
CA ILE A 141 -21.62 -5.72 -28.32
C ILE A 141 -22.67 -4.61 -28.44
N VAL A 142 -22.38 -3.52 -29.17
CA VAL A 142 -23.32 -2.41 -29.38
C VAL A 142 -24.59 -2.90 -30.07
N GLN A 143 -24.45 -3.72 -31.11
CA GLN A 143 -25.60 -4.29 -31.84
C GLN A 143 -26.46 -5.19 -30.95
N LEU A 144 -25.84 -6.02 -30.11
CA LEU A 144 -26.56 -6.86 -29.15
C LEU A 144 -27.38 -6.00 -28.19
N VAL A 145 -26.78 -4.95 -27.62
CA VAL A 145 -27.46 -4.01 -26.71
C VAL A 145 -28.62 -3.30 -27.43
N VAL A 146 -28.42 -2.80 -28.65
CA VAL A 146 -29.46 -2.13 -29.44
C VAL A 146 -30.63 -3.07 -29.73
N VAL A 147 -30.38 -4.34 -30.06
CA VAL A 147 -31.43 -5.34 -30.31
C VAL A 147 -32.21 -5.62 -29.02
N ILE A 148 -31.52 -5.83 -27.90
CA ILE A 148 -32.17 -6.05 -26.59
C ILE A 148 -33.05 -4.86 -26.23
N LEU A 149 -32.53 -3.62 -26.33
CA LEU A 149 -33.30 -2.41 -26.05
C LEU A 149 -34.49 -2.24 -27.01
N GLY A 150 -34.32 -2.56 -28.29
CA GLY A 150 -35.39 -2.55 -29.27
C GLY A 150 -36.52 -3.51 -28.93
N VAL A 151 -36.18 -4.75 -28.56
CA VAL A 151 -37.15 -5.77 -28.13
C VAL A 151 -37.88 -5.31 -26.87
N VAL A 152 -37.15 -4.80 -25.87
CA VAL A 152 -37.73 -4.26 -24.63
C VAL A 152 -38.69 -3.11 -24.94
N ALA A 153 -38.30 -2.17 -25.82
CA ALA A 153 -39.14 -1.03 -26.20
C ALA A 153 -40.43 -1.46 -26.90
N VAL A 154 -40.36 -2.46 -27.80
CA VAL A 154 -41.55 -3.03 -28.45
C VAL A 154 -42.49 -3.67 -27.42
N ILE A 155 -41.95 -4.52 -26.53
CA ILE A 155 -42.75 -5.20 -25.49
C ILE A 155 -43.42 -4.18 -24.55
N LEU A 156 -42.71 -3.12 -24.15
CA LEU A 156 -43.25 -2.05 -23.31
C LEU A 156 -44.38 -1.26 -23.97
N THR A 157 -44.62 -1.40 -25.27
CA THR A 157 -45.75 -0.74 -25.91
C THR A 157 -47.08 -1.36 -25.43
N PHE A 158 -47.11 -2.67 -25.13
CA PHE A 158 -48.30 -3.40 -24.69
C PHE A 158 -48.61 -3.17 -23.19
N PRO A 159 -49.80 -2.65 -22.82
CA PRO A 159 -50.13 -2.37 -21.42
C PRO A 159 -50.03 -3.59 -20.49
N SER A 160 -50.47 -4.76 -20.94
CA SER A 160 -50.39 -6.02 -20.17
C SER A 160 -48.95 -6.47 -19.93
N ALA A 161 -48.06 -6.27 -20.92
CA ALA A 161 -46.66 -6.63 -20.82
C ALA A 161 -45.87 -5.66 -19.93
N ARG A 162 -46.27 -4.39 -19.78
CA ARG A 162 -45.60 -3.42 -18.90
C ARG A 162 -45.50 -3.90 -17.45
N ILE A 163 -46.56 -4.54 -16.94
CA ILE A 163 -46.60 -5.04 -15.56
C ILE A 163 -45.57 -6.16 -15.37
N ALA A 164 -45.55 -7.15 -16.27
CA ALA A 164 -44.59 -8.25 -16.23
C ALA A 164 -43.13 -7.79 -16.51
N MET A 165 -42.95 -6.81 -17.40
CA MET A 165 -41.64 -6.23 -17.69
C MET A 165 -41.11 -5.40 -16.52
N GLY A 166 -41.98 -4.81 -15.70
CA GLY A 166 -41.56 -4.07 -14.51
C GLY A 166 -40.73 -4.92 -13.55
N SER A 167 -41.15 -6.16 -13.26
CA SER A 167 -40.39 -7.09 -12.42
C SER A 167 -39.10 -7.57 -13.07
N ILE A 168 -39.12 -7.83 -14.39
CA ILE A 168 -37.93 -8.26 -15.13
C ILE A 168 -36.90 -7.14 -15.17
N LEU A 169 -37.31 -5.90 -15.50
CA LEU A 169 -36.43 -4.74 -15.53
C LEU A 169 -35.87 -4.40 -14.14
N ALA A 170 -36.67 -4.54 -13.08
CA ALA A 170 -36.19 -4.40 -11.70
C ALA A 170 -35.07 -5.41 -11.39
N SER A 171 -35.24 -6.69 -11.78
CA SER A 171 -34.20 -7.71 -11.60
C SER A 171 -32.98 -7.50 -12.50
N ALA A 172 -33.18 -7.04 -13.75
CA ALA A 172 -32.11 -6.70 -14.68
C ALA A 172 -31.28 -5.51 -14.18
N GLY A 173 -31.87 -4.60 -13.41
CA GLY A 173 -31.15 -3.53 -12.72
C GLY A 173 -30.09 -4.05 -11.75
N VAL A 174 -30.40 -5.10 -10.97
CA VAL A 174 -29.43 -5.75 -10.07
C VAL A 174 -28.32 -6.43 -10.87
N ILE A 175 -28.66 -7.15 -11.94
CA ILE A 175 -27.65 -7.77 -12.83
C ILE A 175 -26.73 -6.69 -13.44
N SER A 176 -27.30 -5.56 -13.84
CA SER A 176 -26.55 -4.43 -14.39
C SER A 176 -25.61 -3.80 -13.35
N LEU A 177 -26.04 -3.71 -12.09
CA LEU A 177 -25.19 -3.24 -10.99
C LEU A 177 -24.00 -4.18 -10.77
N VAL A 178 -24.25 -5.49 -10.68
CA VAL A 178 -23.19 -6.49 -10.51
C VAL A 178 -22.21 -6.46 -11.68
N ALA A 179 -22.71 -6.39 -12.91
CA ALA A 179 -21.87 -6.24 -14.11
C ALA A 179 -21.08 -4.92 -14.10
N GLY A 180 -21.67 -3.83 -13.62
CA GLY A 180 -21.01 -2.53 -13.47
C GLY A 180 -19.87 -2.57 -12.45
N ILE A 181 -20.07 -3.22 -11.31
CA ILE A 181 -19.03 -3.44 -10.29
C ILE A 181 -17.90 -4.29 -10.85
N ALA A 182 -18.23 -5.37 -11.57
CA ALA A 182 -17.22 -6.22 -12.22
C ALA A 182 -16.41 -5.48 -13.31
N ALA A 183 -17.01 -4.49 -13.97
CA ALA A 183 -16.35 -3.67 -14.99
C ALA A 183 -15.58 -2.46 -14.42
N GLN A 184 -15.67 -2.20 -13.11
CA GLN A 184 -15.14 -1.01 -12.47
C GLN A 184 -13.65 -0.80 -12.76
N ASP A 185 -12.82 -1.84 -12.65
CA ASP A 185 -11.36 -1.73 -12.87
C ASP A 185 -11.00 -1.42 -14.32
N SER A 186 -11.73 -2.02 -15.27
CA SER A 186 -11.51 -1.76 -16.70
C SER A 186 -11.88 -0.32 -17.06
N LEU A 187 -13.00 0.17 -16.51
CA LEU A 187 -13.45 1.53 -16.72
C LEU A 187 -12.54 2.54 -16.02
N SER A 188 -12.11 2.25 -14.79
CA SER A 188 -11.17 3.07 -14.01
C SER A 188 -9.84 3.24 -14.74
N ASN A 189 -9.27 2.16 -15.28
CA ASN A 189 -8.07 2.22 -16.11
C ASN A 189 -8.26 3.11 -17.33
N THR A 190 -9.37 2.94 -18.08
CA THR A 190 -9.66 3.74 -19.27
C THR A 190 -9.78 5.24 -18.95
N PHE A 191 -10.47 5.58 -17.84
CA PHE A 191 -10.57 6.97 -17.39
C PHE A 191 -9.23 7.52 -16.91
N ALA A 192 -8.42 6.71 -16.23
CA ALA A 192 -7.09 7.11 -15.79
C ALA A 192 -6.18 7.45 -16.99
N GLY A 193 -6.16 6.63 -18.05
CA GLY A 193 -5.38 6.95 -19.25
C GLY A 193 -5.88 8.20 -19.97
N LEU A 194 -7.19 8.42 -20.01
CA LEU A 194 -7.79 9.64 -20.55
C LEU A 194 -7.37 10.87 -19.72
N GLN A 195 -7.43 10.76 -18.39
CA GLN A 195 -7.01 11.80 -17.45
C GLN A 195 -5.52 12.12 -17.61
N ILE A 196 -4.66 11.11 -17.68
CA ILE A 196 -3.21 11.29 -17.91
C ILE A 196 -2.96 12.09 -19.18
N THR A 197 -3.65 11.72 -20.27
CA THR A 197 -3.51 12.39 -21.58
C THR A 197 -3.97 13.85 -21.52
N PHE A 198 -5.05 14.17 -20.79
CA PHE A 198 -5.55 15.54 -20.69
C PHE A 198 -4.79 16.42 -19.70
N THR A 199 -4.36 15.85 -18.58
CA THR A 199 -3.61 16.57 -17.53
C THR A 199 -2.14 16.72 -17.85
N ASP A 200 -1.66 15.99 -18.86
CA ASP A 200 -0.26 15.98 -19.29
C ASP A 200 0.67 15.69 -18.10
N ALA A 201 0.24 14.76 -17.24
CA ALA A 201 0.93 14.43 -16.00
C ALA A 201 2.26 13.70 -16.26
N ILE A 202 2.29 12.93 -17.35
CA ILE A 202 3.44 12.22 -17.90
C ILE A 202 3.37 12.29 -19.42
N ARG A 203 4.53 12.39 -20.08
CA ARG A 203 4.64 12.40 -21.53
C ARG A 203 5.44 11.21 -22.04
N VAL A 204 5.21 10.84 -23.30
CA VAL A 204 6.06 9.88 -24.00
C VAL A 204 7.48 10.46 -24.08
N GLY A 205 8.47 9.69 -23.65
CA GLY A 205 9.87 10.10 -23.53
C GLY A 205 10.28 10.63 -22.16
N ASP A 206 9.34 10.83 -21.21
CA ASP A 206 9.70 11.23 -19.85
C ASP A 206 10.39 10.08 -19.11
N VAL A 207 11.41 10.45 -18.32
CA VAL A 207 12.08 9.53 -17.40
C VAL A 207 11.37 9.55 -16.05
N VAL A 208 10.88 8.39 -15.63
CA VAL A 208 10.08 8.26 -14.41
C VAL A 208 10.55 7.10 -13.55
N VAL A 209 10.31 7.21 -12.24
CA VAL A 209 10.50 6.12 -11.28
C VAL A 209 9.17 5.74 -10.69
N VAL A 210 8.80 4.47 -10.84
CA VAL A 210 7.54 3.87 -10.38
C VAL A 210 7.90 2.60 -9.61
N ASP A 211 7.46 2.48 -8.36
CA ASP A 211 7.75 1.33 -7.48
C ASP A 211 9.24 0.94 -7.44
N ASP A 212 10.12 1.93 -7.28
CA ASP A 212 11.57 1.79 -7.31
C ASP A 212 12.16 1.25 -8.63
N GLN A 213 11.33 1.10 -9.67
CA GLN A 213 11.76 0.79 -11.03
C GLN A 213 11.96 2.08 -11.81
N PHE A 214 13.18 2.27 -12.30
CA PHE A 214 13.54 3.37 -13.19
C PHE A 214 13.25 2.96 -14.65
N GLY A 215 12.55 3.81 -15.39
CA GLY A 215 12.30 3.60 -16.81
C GLY A 215 11.90 4.86 -17.56
N THR A 216 11.93 4.77 -18.88
CA THR A 216 11.48 5.84 -19.79
C THR A 216 10.11 5.46 -20.36
N ILE A 217 9.18 6.42 -20.45
CA ILE A 217 7.85 6.15 -21.00
C ILE A 217 7.95 5.99 -22.51
N GLU A 218 7.62 4.79 -23.02
CA GLU A 218 7.65 4.47 -24.45
C GLU A 218 6.28 4.68 -25.11
N GLU A 219 5.21 4.24 -24.45
CA GLU A 219 3.84 4.30 -24.97
C GLU A 219 2.85 4.61 -23.84
N ILE A 220 1.88 5.49 -24.12
CA ILE A 220 0.74 5.77 -23.24
C ILE A 220 -0.53 5.27 -23.93
N THR A 221 -1.14 4.22 -23.38
CA THR A 221 -2.45 3.70 -23.81
C THR A 221 -3.54 4.14 -22.85
N LEU A 222 -4.82 4.01 -23.24
CA LEU A 222 -5.95 4.26 -22.35
C LEU A 222 -5.89 3.41 -21.07
N THR A 223 -5.50 2.14 -21.15
CA THR A 223 -5.58 1.21 -20.02
C THR A 223 -4.26 0.95 -19.30
N TYR A 224 -3.13 1.16 -19.96
CA TYR A 224 -1.80 0.94 -19.41
C TYR A 224 -0.77 1.90 -20.02
N VAL A 225 0.35 2.05 -19.35
CA VAL A 225 1.54 2.78 -19.81
C VAL A 225 2.70 1.80 -19.88
N VAL A 226 3.51 1.90 -20.92
CA VAL A 226 4.70 1.07 -21.13
C VAL A 226 5.94 1.86 -20.73
N LEU A 227 6.70 1.33 -19.78
CA LEU A 227 7.99 1.86 -19.34
C LEU A 227 9.11 0.98 -19.87
N ALA A 228 10.05 1.54 -20.61
CA ALA A 228 11.28 0.89 -21.00
C ALA A 228 12.32 1.00 -19.86
N GLY A 229 12.64 -0.14 -19.25
CA GLY A 229 13.72 -0.27 -18.30
C GLY A 229 15.10 -0.20 -18.96
N TRP A 230 16.12 0.04 -18.15
CA TRP A 230 17.52 0.06 -18.61
C TRP A 230 18.02 -1.31 -19.09
N ASP A 231 17.37 -2.40 -18.68
CA ASP A 231 17.68 -3.79 -19.04
C ASP A 231 16.91 -4.28 -20.28
N ASP A 232 16.41 -3.35 -21.11
CA ASP A 232 15.55 -3.59 -22.27
C ASP A 232 14.22 -4.32 -21.95
N ARG A 233 13.81 -4.39 -20.67
CA ARG A 233 12.49 -4.89 -20.30
C ARG A 233 11.45 -3.80 -20.40
N ARG A 234 10.22 -4.21 -20.75
CA ARG A 234 9.07 -3.31 -20.87
C ARG A 234 8.12 -3.59 -19.71
N PHE A 235 8.03 -2.67 -18.77
CA PHE A 235 7.09 -2.75 -17.67
C PHE A 235 5.74 -2.21 -18.11
N ILE A 236 4.71 -3.05 -18.05
CA ILE A 236 3.34 -2.67 -18.40
C ILE A 236 2.63 -2.31 -17.10
N VAL A 237 2.40 -1.01 -16.90
CA VAL A 237 1.81 -0.48 -15.67
C VAL A 237 0.39 -0.01 -15.95
N PRO A 238 -0.63 -0.45 -15.18
CA PRO A 238 -2.00 0.02 -15.36
C PRO A 238 -2.08 1.55 -15.25
N SER A 239 -2.90 2.18 -16.08
CA SER A 239 -3.01 3.65 -16.09
C SER A 239 -3.50 4.19 -14.73
N THR A 240 -4.32 3.42 -14.00
CA THR A 240 -4.77 3.80 -12.64
C THR A 240 -3.63 4.02 -11.67
N HIS A 241 -2.51 3.31 -11.85
CA HIS A 241 -1.34 3.41 -10.98
C HIS A 241 -0.78 4.83 -10.93
N PHE A 242 -0.72 5.51 -12.08
CA PHE A 242 -0.22 6.89 -12.17
C PHE A 242 -1.22 7.93 -11.64
N THR A 243 -2.49 7.56 -11.48
CA THR A 243 -3.50 8.46 -10.90
C THR A 243 -3.69 8.24 -9.40
N GLN A 244 -3.39 7.05 -8.88
CA GLN A 244 -3.63 6.67 -7.49
C GLN A 244 -2.36 6.71 -6.63
N ASN A 245 -1.21 6.37 -7.21
CA ASN A 245 0.05 6.26 -6.49
C ASN A 245 0.99 7.43 -6.80
N LYS A 246 1.88 7.72 -5.85
CA LYS A 246 2.97 8.68 -6.07
C LYS A 246 4.01 8.05 -7.00
N PHE A 247 4.47 8.84 -7.97
CA PHE A 247 5.61 8.51 -8.82
C PHE A 247 6.54 9.72 -8.90
N GLU A 248 7.78 9.50 -9.32
CA GLU A 248 8.73 10.57 -9.58
C GLU A 248 8.84 10.78 -11.09
N ASN A 249 8.68 12.02 -11.55
CA ASN A 249 8.97 12.39 -12.92
C ASN A 249 10.21 13.29 -12.93
N TRP A 250 11.30 12.75 -13.46
CA TRP A 250 12.60 13.38 -13.48
C TRP A 250 12.80 14.36 -14.65
N THR A 251 11.82 14.46 -15.56
CA THR A 251 11.91 15.30 -16.78
C THR A 251 10.78 16.34 -16.88
N ARG A 252 9.81 16.35 -15.95
CA ARG A 252 8.60 17.18 -16.04
C ARG A 252 8.83 18.69 -16.15
N SER A 253 9.73 19.25 -15.34
CA SER A 253 10.01 20.69 -15.32
C SER A 253 11.38 21.03 -15.92
N ASN A 254 12.36 20.15 -15.73
CA ASN A 254 13.70 20.28 -16.28
C ASN A 254 14.38 18.91 -16.28
N THR A 255 15.23 18.63 -17.27
CA THR A 255 16.08 17.44 -17.31
C THR A 255 17.20 17.50 -16.25
N LYS A 256 17.47 18.70 -15.74
CA LYS A 256 18.49 18.97 -14.72
C LYS A 256 18.12 18.35 -13.37
N LEU A 257 18.89 17.37 -12.95
CA LEU A 257 18.64 16.60 -11.72
C LEU A 257 19.72 16.89 -10.67
N ALA A 258 19.37 16.59 -9.42
CA ALA A 258 20.31 16.55 -8.30
C ALA A 258 20.34 15.12 -7.77
N GLY A 259 21.54 14.60 -7.53
CA GLY A 259 21.75 13.25 -7.02
C GLY A 259 22.76 13.27 -5.90
N THR A 260 22.77 12.21 -5.10
CA THR A 260 23.66 12.11 -3.95
C THR A 260 24.52 10.86 -4.03
N VAL A 261 25.79 11.03 -3.66
CA VAL A 261 26.75 9.95 -3.43
C VAL A 261 26.97 9.88 -1.93
N GLU A 262 26.83 8.69 -1.36
CA GLU A 262 27.00 8.48 0.07
C GLU A 262 28.22 7.58 0.29
N LEU A 263 29.14 8.04 1.13
CA LEU A 263 30.34 7.33 1.52
C LEU A 263 30.31 7.08 3.03
N LYS A 264 30.41 5.82 3.42
CA LYS A 264 30.56 5.41 4.82
C LYS A 264 32.04 5.39 5.17
N LEU A 265 32.45 6.25 6.10
CA LEU A 265 33.84 6.42 6.52
C LEU A 265 33.98 6.31 8.04
N ASP A 266 35.17 6.05 8.56
CA ASP A 266 35.46 6.12 9.99
C ASP A 266 35.39 7.57 10.50
N TRP A 267 35.09 7.78 11.79
CA TRP A 267 35.04 9.11 12.43
C TRP A 267 36.33 9.94 12.30
N ARG A 268 37.45 9.29 11.99
CA ARG A 268 38.75 9.95 11.76
C ARG A 268 38.89 10.49 10.33
N ALA A 269 37.88 10.34 9.48
CA ALA A 269 37.95 10.79 8.10
C ALA A 269 38.21 12.30 7.99
N PRO A 270 39.20 12.72 7.18
CA PRO A 270 39.51 14.14 7.03
C PRO A 270 38.51 14.81 6.07
N VAL A 271 37.32 15.15 6.56
CA VAL A 271 36.25 15.78 5.76
C VAL A 271 36.73 17.00 4.96
N PRO A 272 37.55 17.94 5.50
CA PRO A 272 38.02 19.08 4.72
C PRO A 272 38.86 18.69 3.49
N LEU A 273 39.65 17.61 3.58
CA LEU A 273 40.42 17.12 2.44
C LEU A 273 39.49 16.46 1.41
N ILE A 274 38.49 15.70 1.86
CA ILE A 274 37.47 15.11 0.98
C ILE A 274 36.73 16.21 0.20
N ARG A 275 36.40 17.34 0.85
CA ARG A 275 35.74 18.48 0.15
C ARG A 275 36.61 19.01 -1.00
N ARG A 276 37.90 19.22 -0.75
CA ARG A 276 38.84 19.70 -1.78
C ARG A 276 39.00 18.69 -2.91
N GLU A 277 39.01 17.40 -2.59
CA GLU A 277 39.12 16.36 -3.61
C GLU A 277 37.86 16.27 -4.48
N VAL A 278 36.66 16.41 -3.89
CA VAL A 278 35.42 16.51 -4.65
C VAL A 278 35.45 17.70 -5.59
N GLU A 279 35.89 18.88 -5.14
CA GLU A 279 36.04 20.07 -5.99
C GLU A 279 37.01 19.80 -7.15
N ARG A 280 38.18 19.20 -6.89
CA ARG A 280 39.15 18.82 -7.92
C ARG A 280 38.55 17.89 -8.97
N LEU A 281 37.87 16.82 -8.53
CA LEU A 281 37.25 15.84 -9.43
C LEU A 281 36.12 16.45 -10.27
N LEU A 282 35.37 17.41 -9.71
CA LEU A 282 34.32 18.13 -10.44
C LEU A 282 34.86 19.09 -11.49
N GLU A 283 36.07 19.64 -11.30
CA GLU A 283 36.74 20.48 -12.29
C GLU A 283 37.32 19.67 -13.47
N GLU A 284 37.67 18.41 -13.24
CA GLU A 284 38.25 17.52 -14.25
C GLU A 284 37.22 16.87 -15.18
N THR A 285 35.97 16.72 -14.73
CA THR A 285 34.90 16.08 -15.51
C THR A 285 33.99 17.11 -16.21
N ASP A 286 33.50 16.75 -17.39
CA ASP A 286 32.51 17.51 -18.14
C ASP A 286 31.05 17.15 -17.79
N LEU A 287 30.85 16.09 -17.00
CA LEU A 287 29.53 15.58 -16.57
C LEU A 287 28.81 16.52 -15.60
N TRP A 288 29.55 17.34 -14.86
CA TRP A 288 28.99 18.29 -13.88
C TRP A 288 28.46 19.56 -14.56
N ASP A 289 27.26 20.00 -14.15
CA ASP A 289 26.59 21.17 -14.75
C ASP A 289 26.94 22.52 -14.07
N ARG A 290 27.90 22.52 -13.14
CA ARG A 290 28.39 23.68 -12.37
C ARG A 290 27.33 24.45 -11.58
N ARG A 291 26.14 23.89 -11.33
CA ARG A 291 25.10 24.60 -10.57
C ARG A 291 25.34 24.54 -9.06
N SER A 292 25.48 23.33 -8.53
CA SER A 292 25.60 23.11 -7.09
C SER A 292 26.30 21.81 -6.77
N SER A 293 27.21 21.88 -5.81
CA SER A 293 27.85 20.74 -5.18
C SER A 293 27.95 21.01 -3.69
N SER A 294 27.64 20.02 -2.85
CA SER A 294 27.84 20.13 -1.41
C SER A 294 28.31 18.81 -0.82
N VAL A 295 29.19 18.91 0.18
CA VAL A 295 29.75 17.77 0.91
C VAL A 295 29.45 17.96 2.38
N GLN A 296 28.57 17.11 2.90
CA GLN A 296 28.03 17.19 4.25
C GLN A 296 28.15 15.85 4.95
N VAL A 297 28.34 15.89 6.27
CA VAL A 297 28.21 14.70 7.11
C VAL A 297 26.75 14.64 7.53
N THR A 298 26.02 13.63 7.08
CA THR A 298 24.59 13.50 7.35
C THR A 298 24.28 12.64 8.55
N ASP A 299 25.15 11.68 8.86
CA ASP A 299 24.98 10.79 10.00
C ASP A 299 26.33 10.38 10.59
N ALA A 300 26.37 10.02 11.87
CA ALA A 300 27.54 9.57 12.60
C ALA A 300 27.14 8.56 13.69
N THR A 301 26.81 7.35 13.26
CA THR A 301 26.30 6.25 14.11
C THR A 301 27.19 5.01 13.98
N ASP A 302 27.18 4.15 15.00
CA ASP A 302 27.80 2.82 14.96
C ASP A 302 29.29 2.75 14.57
N GLY A 303 30.07 3.77 14.93
CA GLY A 303 31.52 3.81 14.68
C GLY A 303 31.92 4.26 13.27
N TRP A 304 30.96 4.67 12.44
CA TRP A 304 31.19 5.27 11.13
C TRP A 304 30.41 6.59 10.98
N MET A 305 30.74 7.36 9.96
CA MET A 305 30.07 8.59 9.56
C MET A 305 29.68 8.50 8.09
N LEU A 306 28.48 8.99 7.77
CA LEU A 306 27.96 9.07 6.42
C LEU A 306 28.30 10.44 5.84
N VAL A 307 29.22 10.46 4.88
CA VAL A 307 29.53 11.64 4.09
C VAL A 307 28.66 11.62 2.85
N ARG A 308 27.69 12.53 2.79
CA ARG A 308 26.80 12.74 1.65
C ARG A 308 27.33 13.87 0.78
N ILE A 309 27.48 13.55 -0.50
CA ILE A 309 27.95 14.44 -1.55
C ILE A 309 26.76 14.67 -2.48
N ALA A 310 26.15 15.85 -2.41
CA ALA A 310 25.07 16.23 -3.30
C ALA A 310 25.65 16.92 -4.53
N LEU A 311 25.29 16.43 -5.72
CA LEU A 311 25.78 16.89 -7.02
C LEU A 311 24.61 17.18 -7.94
N THR A 312 24.84 18.06 -8.91
CA THR A 312 23.85 18.42 -9.93
C THR A 312 24.38 18.06 -11.31
N ALA A 313 23.51 17.58 -12.20
CA ALA A 313 23.88 17.25 -13.57
C ALA A 313 22.79 17.64 -14.58
N ARG A 314 23.14 17.61 -15.87
CA ARG A 314 22.29 18.09 -16.96
C ARG A 314 21.10 17.17 -17.26
N ASN A 315 21.31 15.87 -17.12
CA ASN A 315 20.31 14.83 -17.34
C ASN A 315 20.50 13.66 -16.35
N SER A 316 19.60 12.66 -16.39
CA SER A 316 19.65 11.49 -15.49
C SER A 316 20.82 10.54 -15.77
N GLY A 317 21.24 10.41 -17.03
CA GLY A 317 22.39 9.59 -17.44
C GLY A 317 23.71 10.18 -16.96
N ASP A 318 23.99 11.45 -17.28
CA ASP A 318 25.14 12.20 -16.81
C ASP A 318 25.21 12.19 -15.27
N LEU A 319 24.05 12.28 -14.59
CA LEU A 319 24.00 12.19 -13.14
C LEU A 319 24.40 10.80 -12.63
N TRP A 320 23.98 9.74 -13.31
CA TRP A 320 24.36 8.38 -12.95
C TRP A 320 25.86 8.17 -13.12
N ASP A 321 26.40 8.58 -14.25
CA ASP A 321 27.83 8.45 -14.58
C ASP A 321 28.68 9.30 -13.64
N LEU A 322 28.26 10.54 -13.34
CA LEU A 322 28.93 11.41 -12.38
C LEU A 322 28.95 10.80 -10.98
N ARG A 323 27.86 10.13 -10.55
CA ARG A 323 27.83 9.44 -9.25
C ARG A 323 28.75 8.24 -9.21
N CYS A 324 28.86 7.47 -10.30
CA CYS A 324 29.78 6.34 -10.39
C CYS A 324 31.23 6.82 -10.40
N TYR A 325 31.55 7.79 -11.27
CA TYR A 325 32.85 8.45 -11.34
C TYR A 325 33.29 8.98 -9.97
N MET A 326 32.44 9.75 -9.31
CA MET A 326 32.74 10.29 -7.99
C MET A 326 32.97 9.19 -6.95
N ARG A 327 32.16 8.12 -6.96
CA ARG A 327 32.30 7.02 -6.01
C ARG A 327 33.61 6.26 -6.22
N GLU A 328 33.96 5.94 -7.45
CA GLU A 328 35.18 5.20 -7.80
C GLU A 328 36.43 6.00 -7.43
N HIS A 329 36.50 7.26 -7.87
CA HIS A 329 37.67 8.11 -7.62
C HIS A 329 37.83 8.52 -6.15
N LEU A 330 36.74 8.79 -5.43
CA LEU A 330 36.84 9.11 -4.00
C LEU A 330 37.23 7.89 -3.17
N ILE A 331 36.75 6.69 -3.49
CA ILE A 331 37.17 5.47 -2.80
C ILE A 331 38.66 5.25 -3.03
N ASP A 332 39.13 5.36 -4.28
CA ASP A 332 40.56 5.22 -4.60
C ASP A 332 41.41 6.26 -3.86
N TRP A 333 40.97 7.53 -3.85
CA TRP A 333 41.65 8.58 -3.12
C TRP A 333 41.71 8.32 -1.61
N VAL A 334 40.60 7.85 -1.00
CA VAL A 334 40.56 7.51 0.44
C VAL A 334 41.53 6.37 0.74
N VAL A 335 41.58 5.34 -0.12
CA VAL A 335 42.50 4.21 0.05
C VAL A 335 43.95 4.66 -0.02
N GLN A 336 44.31 5.57 -0.92
CA GLN A 336 45.70 6.03 -1.11
C GLN A 336 46.14 7.09 -0.07
N ASN A 337 45.30 8.08 0.23
CA ASN A 337 45.67 9.26 1.00
C ASN A 337 45.21 9.22 2.47
N ALA A 338 44.10 8.53 2.76
CA ALA A 338 43.55 8.42 4.11
C ALA A 338 43.16 6.96 4.47
N PRO A 339 44.09 5.98 4.49
CA PRO A 339 43.75 4.58 4.79
C PRO A 339 43.13 4.38 6.17
N TYR A 340 43.39 5.30 7.11
CA TYR A 340 42.82 5.30 8.47
C TYR A 340 41.35 5.77 8.52
N ALA A 341 40.83 6.35 7.44
CA ALA A 341 39.44 6.77 7.30
C ALA A 341 38.51 5.64 6.80
N LEU A 342 39.08 4.48 6.44
CA LEU A 342 38.30 3.29 6.14
C LEU A 342 37.64 2.76 7.42
N VAL A 343 36.40 2.28 7.29
CA VAL A 343 35.65 1.71 8.42
C VAL A 343 36.40 0.50 8.99
N ARG A 344 36.70 0.52 10.30
CA ARG A 344 37.42 -0.55 10.99
C ARG A 344 36.75 -0.90 12.31
N THR A 345 36.69 -2.19 12.63
CA THR A 345 36.27 -2.65 13.95
C THR A 345 37.41 -2.44 14.95
N ARG A 346 37.16 -1.69 16.02
CA ARG A 346 38.14 -1.44 17.08
C ARG A 346 37.85 -2.38 18.25
N VAL A 347 38.83 -3.19 18.63
CA VAL A 347 38.76 -4.06 19.80
C VAL A 347 39.73 -3.52 20.84
N GLN A 348 39.21 -3.05 21.96
CA GLN A 348 40.03 -2.71 23.13
C GLN A 348 40.00 -3.91 24.08
N LYS A 349 41.14 -4.56 24.25
CA LYS A 349 41.29 -5.61 25.27
C LYS A 349 41.39 -4.92 26.62
N GLU A 350 40.40 -5.08 27.48
CA GLU A 350 40.48 -4.60 28.86
C GLU A 350 41.38 -5.54 29.67
N ASP A 351 42.50 -5.02 30.15
CA ASP A 351 43.31 -5.70 31.15
C ASP A 351 42.60 -5.55 32.50
N VAL A 352 41.66 -6.47 32.78
CA VAL A 352 40.94 -6.51 34.06
C VAL A 352 41.91 -6.98 35.14
N VAL A 353 42.49 -6.03 35.88
CA VAL A 353 43.21 -6.33 37.12
C VAL A 353 42.15 -6.49 38.22
N GLU A 354 41.80 -7.74 38.56
CA GLU A 354 40.98 -8.03 39.74
C GLU A 354 41.77 -7.66 41.00
N VAL A 355 41.58 -6.43 41.50
CA VAL A 355 42.09 -6.03 42.81
C VAL A 355 41.18 -6.63 43.87
N ASN A 356 41.53 -7.81 44.37
CA ASN A 356 40.87 -8.44 45.51
C ASN A 356 41.21 -7.63 46.78
N LEU A 357 40.43 -6.59 47.06
CA LEU A 357 40.49 -5.84 48.32
C LEU A 357 40.03 -6.78 49.44
N ASP A 358 40.96 -7.39 50.17
CA ASP A 358 40.67 -8.16 51.38
C ASP A 358 40.13 -7.19 52.46
N ARG A 359 38.83 -6.89 52.39
CA ARG A 359 38.12 -6.03 53.36
C ARG A 359 38.22 -6.56 54.79
N SER A 360 38.59 -7.83 54.98
CA SER A 360 38.69 -8.44 56.29
C SER A 360 39.80 -7.83 57.15
N GLU A 361 40.89 -7.31 56.57
CA GLU A 361 41.94 -6.66 57.38
C GLU A 361 41.47 -5.34 57.97
N ARG A 362 40.70 -4.53 57.21
CA ARG A 362 40.11 -3.29 57.73
C ARG A 362 39.07 -3.58 58.81
N GLU A 363 38.19 -4.54 58.59
CA GLU A 363 37.17 -4.94 59.57
C GLU A 363 37.79 -5.49 60.86
N ILE A 364 38.91 -6.22 60.79
CA ILE A 364 39.62 -6.72 61.98
C ILE A 364 40.25 -5.58 62.78
N VAL A 365 40.88 -4.60 62.10
CA VAL A 365 41.49 -3.45 62.77
C VAL A 365 40.42 -2.57 63.42
N GLU A 366 39.30 -2.33 62.74
CA GLU A 366 38.18 -1.56 63.28
C GLU A 366 37.55 -2.26 64.50
N LEU A 367 37.31 -3.57 64.42
CA LEU A 367 36.77 -4.35 65.54
C LEU A 367 37.76 -4.47 66.71
N ALA A 368 39.07 -4.51 66.42
CA ALA A 368 40.11 -4.49 67.45
C ALA A 368 40.19 -3.14 68.17
N ASN A 369 39.97 -2.03 67.45
CA ASN A 369 39.87 -0.70 68.04
C ASN A 369 38.58 -0.57 68.87
N GLU A 370 37.44 -1.04 68.36
CA GLU A 370 36.17 -1.06 69.11
C GLU A 370 36.30 -1.86 70.42
N LEU A 371 36.99 -3.00 70.41
CA LEU A 371 37.28 -3.79 71.62
C LEU A 371 38.20 -3.05 72.60
N ARG A 372 39.25 -2.37 72.11
CA ARG A 372 40.14 -1.56 72.96
C ARG A 372 39.40 -0.38 73.59
N ASP A 373 38.50 0.26 72.86
CA ASP A 373 37.72 1.38 73.38
C ASP A 373 36.73 0.91 74.46
N ILE A 374 36.09 -0.25 74.29
CA ILE A 374 35.25 -0.87 75.32
C ILE A 374 36.05 -1.23 76.59
N GLU A 375 37.27 -1.76 76.46
CA GLU A 375 38.16 -2.02 77.61
C GLU A 375 38.52 -0.72 78.33
N ARG A 376 38.81 0.35 77.58
CA ARG A 376 39.21 1.66 78.11
C ARG A 376 38.04 2.41 78.77
N GLU A 377 36.82 2.21 78.27
CA GLU A 377 35.58 2.69 78.92
C GLU A 377 35.31 1.93 80.23
N GLY A 378 35.72 0.66 80.34
CA GLY A 378 35.63 -0.13 81.56
C GLY A 378 36.60 0.29 82.67
N GLU A 379 37.82 0.72 82.31
CA GLU A 379 38.83 1.17 83.28
C GLU A 379 38.58 2.59 83.84
N LYS A 380 37.81 3.43 83.15
CA LYS A 380 37.62 4.84 83.52
C LYS A 380 36.55 5.12 84.57
N ASN A 381 35.92 4.11 85.17
CA ASN A 381 34.89 4.34 86.19
C ASN A 381 35.12 3.60 87.52
N PRO A 382 36.16 3.96 88.29
CA PRO A 382 36.14 3.80 89.74
C PRO A 382 35.68 5.11 90.41
N GLU A 383 34.67 4.98 91.29
CA GLU A 383 34.15 6.01 92.22
C GLU A 383 33.09 6.99 91.71
N GLN A 384 31.80 6.66 91.92
CA GLN A 384 31.01 7.19 93.06
C GLN A 384 29.59 6.56 93.13
N PRO A 385 28.92 6.57 94.30
CA PRO A 385 28.04 5.49 94.76
C PRO A 385 26.54 5.64 94.45
N GLU A 386 25.89 4.49 94.46
CA GLU A 386 24.47 4.09 94.27
C GLU A 386 23.40 4.93 95.04
N PRO A 387 22.08 4.89 94.69
CA PRO A 387 21.30 3.65 94.87
C PRO A 387 20.09 3.33 93.97
N GLN A 388 19.86 2.01 93.89
CA GLN A 388 18.58 1.28 93.92
C GLN A 388 17.82 0.97 92.60
N ASP A 389 17.73 -0.34 92.39
CA ASP A 389 16.75 -1.13 91.63
C ASP A 389 16.86 -1.25 90.10
N ALA A 390 17.93 -1.91 89.62
CA ALA A 390 17.91 -2.94 88.55
C ALA A 390 19.33 -3.54 88.31
N PRO A 391 19.48 -4.83 87.94
CA PRO A 391 20.78 -5.51 87.94
C PRO A 391 21.70 -5.06 86.78
N VAL A 392 22.75 -4.29 87.09
CA VAL A 392 23.68 -3.71 86.09
C VAL A 392 24.76 -4.67 85.57
N GLN A 393 24.90 -5.88 86.11
CA GLN A 393 25.97 -6.80 85.66
C GLN A 393 25.76 -7.49 84.30
N THR A 394 24.63 -7.31 83.60
CA THR A 394 24.36 -8.09 82.36
C THR A 394 24.65 -7.37 81.04
N LYS A 395 24.68 -6.03 80.99
CA LYS A 395 24.75 -5.30 79.71
C LYS A 395 26.17 -5.22 79.13
N GLN A 396 27.17 -5.03 79.98
CA GLN A 396 28.59 -4.98 79.58
C GLN A 396 29.13 -6.36 79.22
N GLU A 397 28.84 -7.38 80.04
CA GLU A 397 29.21 -8.77 79.72
C GLU A 397 28.53 -9.26 78.43
N ALA A 398 27.25 -8.93 78.21
CA ALA A 398 26.56 -9.28 76.97
C ALA A 398 27.17 -8.59 75.74
N ARG A 399 27.61 -7.33 75.87
CA ARG A 399 28.31 -6.59 74.80
C ARG A 399 29.68 -7.20 74.49
N MET A 400 30.48 -7.52 75.51
CA MET A 400 31.76 -8.22 75.36
C MET A 400 31.60 -9.59 74.70
N ARG A 401 30.59 -10.38 75.10
CA ARG A 401 30.28 -11.67 74.48
C ARG A 401 29.82 -11.52 73.04
N ALA A 402 28.98 -10.52 72.74
CA ALA A 402 28.54 -10.22 71.39
C ALA A 402 29.69 -9.80 70.47
N ALA A 403 30.60 -8.94 70.96
CA ALA A 403 31.79 -8.51 70.23
C ALA A 403 32.77 -9.67 69.96
N LYS A 404 33.04 -10.50 70.97
CA LYS A 404 33.89 -11.72 70.83
C LYS A 404 33.29 -12.73 69.85
N ASN A 405 31.95 -12.89 69.85
CA ASN A 405 31.25 -13.73 68.90
C ASN A 405 31.28 -13.17 67.48
N ARG A 406 31.22 -11.84 67.30
CA ARG A 406 31.42 -11.20 65.98
C ARG A 406 32.85 -11.40 65.47
N ALA A 407 33.86 -11.17 66.31
CA ALA A 407 35.27 -11.39 65.96
C ALA A 407 35.57 -12.84 65.53
N SER A 408 35.02 -13.82 66.27
CA SER A 408 35.19 -15.24 65.92
C SER A 408 34.47 -15.64 64.62
N LYS A 409 33.30 -15.05 64.33
CA LYS A 409 32.58 -15.24 63.05
C LYS A 409 33.36 -14.69 61.87
N VAL A 410 33.92 -13.48 62.00
CA VAL A 410 34.77 -12.84 60.96
C VAL A 410 36.03 -13.68 60.71
N ARG A 411 36.71 -14.14 61.77
CA ARG A 411 37.88 -15.03 61.66
C ARG A 411 37.56 -16.36 60.98
N ARG A 412 36.41 -16.98 61.27
CA ARG A 412 35.96 -18.22 60.60
C ARG A 412 35.58 -17.99 59.14
N LYS A 413 35.03 -16.82 58.79
CA LYS A 413 34.75 -16.43 57.40
C LYS A 413 36.07 -16.30 56.62
N ARG A 414 37.07 -15.60 57.17
CA ARG A 414 38.42 -15.49 56.58
C ARG A 414 39.08 -16.85 56.31
N LEU A 415 38.98 -17.80 57.24
CA LEU A 415 39.53 -19.15 57.05
C LEU A 415 38.82 -19.94 55.94
N ARG A 416 37.51 -19.69 55.73
CA ARG A 416 36.76 -20.27 54.60
C ARG A 416 37.17 -19.61 53.29
N ASP A 417 37.21 -18.29 53.23
CA ASP A 417 37.55 -17.55 52.01
C ASP A 417 39.00 -17.83 51.58
N ARG A 418 39.94 -17.97 52.54
CA ARG A 418 41.32 -18.40 52.26
C ARG A 418 41.40 -19.81 51.67
N LYS A 419 40.57 -20.76 52.13
CA LYS A 419 40.51 -22.12 51.56
C LYS A 419 39.92 -22.12 50.14
N VAL A 420 38.98 -21.21 49.83
CA VAL A 420 38.39 -21.06 48.50
C VAL A 420 39.42 -20.47 47.52
N ASN A 421 40.12 -19.39 47.90
CA ASN A 421 41.14 -18.77 47.03
C ASN A 421 42.35 -19.66 46.75
N THR A 422 42.70 -20.61 47.63
CA THR A 422 43.81 -21.54 47.37
C THR A 422 43.45 -22.59 46.30
N LYS A 423 42.15 -22.80 46.02
CA LYS A 423 41.66 -23.77 45.03
C LYS A 423 41.49 -23.16 43.62
N VAL A 424 41.64 -21.85 43.47
CA VAL A 424 41.40 -21.09 42.22
C VAL A 424 42.71 -20.69 41.51
N LEU A 425 43.86 -21.24 41.92
CA LEU A 425 45.03 -21.27 41.04
C LEU A 425 44.82 -22.36 39.99
N ALA A 426 43.86 -22.10 39.09
CA ALA A 426 43.73 -22.80 37.83
C ALA A 426 45.01 -22.54 37.03
N GLU A 427 45.61 -23.61 36.52
CA GLU A 427 46.70 -23.54 35.56
C GLU A 427 46.31 -22.61 34.40
N PRO A 428 47.22 -21.80 33.86
CA PRO A 428 46.89 -20.97 32.71
C PRO A 428 46.52 -21.91 31.55
N GLU A 429 45.26 -21.88 31.13
CA GLU A 429 44.82 -22.53 29.91
C GLU A 429 45.61 -21.94 28.74
N SER A 430 46.65 -22.67 28.31
CA SER A 430 47.30 -22.39 27.04
C SER A 430 46.29 -22.68 25.94
N THR A 431 45.87 -21.65 25.20
CA THR A 431 45.18 -21.85 23.93
C THR A 431 46.10 -22.62 23.01
N ARG A 432 45.91 -23.93 22.93
CA ARG A 432 46.73 -24.81 22.10
C ARG A 432 46.29 -24.61 20.65
N VAL A 433 47.10 -23.89 19.87
CA VAL A 433 46.89 -23.76 18.44
C VAL A 433 47.13 -25.14 17.83
N LEU A 434 46.06 -25.74 17.28
CA LEU A 434 46.11 -27.05 16.62
C LEU A 434 47.11 -27.00 15.46
N SER A 435 47.98 -28.01 15.39
CA SER A 435 48.92 -28.13 14.30
C SER A 435 48.20 -28.49 12.98
N PRO A 436 48.77 -28.14 11.81
CA PRO A 436 48.15 -28.46 10.52
C PRO A 436 47.83 -29.95 10.31
N ALA A 437 48.58 -30.86 10.96
CA ALA A 437 48.33 -32.29 10.91
C ALA A 437 47.08 -32.70 11.72
N GLU A 438 46.80 -32.04 12.84
CA GLU A 438 45.62 -32.28 13.66
C GLU A 438 44.35 -31.73 13.00
N LEU A 439 44.44 -30.58 12.32
CA LEU A 439 43.34 -30.04 11.50
C LEU A 439 43.02 -30.96 10.31
N LEU A 440 44.03 -31.55 9.68
CA LEU A 440 43.84 -32.53 8.60
C LEU A 440 43.17 -33.82 9.08
N ALA A 441 43.49 -34.27 10.29
CA ALA A 441 42.83 -35.44 10.88
C ALA A 441 41.34 -35.18 11.13
N ILE A 442 40.99 -33.99 11.64
CA ILE A 442 39.59 -33.57 11.86
C ILE A 442 38.84 -33.42 10.54
N GLN A 443 39.50 -32.87 9.50
CA GLN A 443 38.93 -32.75 8.16
C GLN A 443 38.66 -34.14 7.54
N GLN A 444 39.59 -35.08 7.71
CA GLN A 444 39.44 -36.46 7.24
C GLN A 444 38.34 -37.21 7.99
N GLU A 445 38.09 -36.88 9.25
CA GLU A 445 37.01 -37.45 10.07
C GLU A 445 35.64 -36.88 9.67
N ALA A 446 35.57 -35.60 9.30
CA ALA A 446 34.38 -34.95 8.74
C ALA A 446 34.02 -35.47 7.34
N ASP A 447 35.03 -35.79 6.50
CA ASP A 447 34.82 -36.37 5.17
C ASP A 447 34.35 -37.84 5.21
N GLN A 448 34.61 -38.57 6.31
CA GLN A 448 34.15 -39.95 6.49
C GLN A 448 32.65 -40.06 6.87
N HIS A 449 32.05 -38.98 7.36
CA HIS A 449 30.61 -38.89 7.64
C HIS A 449 29.99 -37.67 6.93
N PRO A 450 29.72 -37.77 5.62
CA PRO A 450 29.08 -36.68 4.89
C PRO A 450 27.64 -36.51 5.39
N ALA A 451 27.36 -35.34 5.96
CA ALA A 451 25.99 -34.92 6.23
C ALA A 451 25.20 -34.94 4.91
N GLY A 452 24.20 -35.83 4.85
CA GLY A 452 23.32 -35.99 3.71
C GLY A 452 22.68 -34.66 3.31
N THR A 453 22.82 -34.35 2.02
CA THR A 453 22.04 -33.36 1.30
C THR A 453 20.55 -33.64 1.47
N ASP A 454 19.79 -32.68 1.98
CA ASP A 454 18.48 -32.31 1.43
C ASP A 454 17.99 -31.01 2.07
N GLY A 455 18.24 -29.91 1.36
CA GLY A 455 17.52 -28.67 1.54
C GLY A 455 16.16 -28.76 0.86
N ALA A 456 15.12 -29.15 1.61
CA ALA A 456 13.74 -28.93 1.23
C ALA A 456 13.05 -28.12 2.32
N ARG A 457 12.82 -26.83 2.02
CA ARG A 457 11.91 -25.97 2.77
C ARG A 457 10.52 -26.59 2.71
N ASN A 458 9.99 -27.00 3.86
CA ASN A 458 8.55 -27.09 4.07
C ASN A 458 8.22 -26.54 5.46
N ASN A 459 7.64 -25.34 5.46
CA ASN A 459 6.83 -24.83 6.55
C ASN A 459 5.58 -25.70 6.64
N THR A 460 5.46 -26.48 7.70
CA THR A 460 4.17 -26.96 8.21
C THR A 460 4.27 -27.06 9.72
N ASP A 461 3.31 -26.43 10.37
CA ASP A 461 3.05 -26.51 11.79
C ASP A 461 3.10 -27.96 12.28
N SER A 462 3.87 -28.18 13.34
CA SER A 462 3.82 -29.40 14.13
C SER A 462 4.26 -29.04 15.54
N GLU A 463 3.30 -28.99 16.45
CA GLU A 463 3.52 -29.06 17.88
C GLU A 463 4.49 -30.21 18.18
N VAL A 464 5.69 -29.87 18.66
CA VAL A 464 6.59 -30.84 19.28
C VAL A 464 6.61 -30.53 20.78
N THR A 465 5.79 -31.29 21.50
CA THR A 465 5.90 -31.49 22.93
C THR A 465 7.23 -32.21 23.20
N SER A 466 8.28 -31.45 23.53
CA SER A 466 9.53 -32.05 24.02
C SER A 466 9.50 -32.09 25.55
N THR A 467 9.37 -33.31 26.05
CA THR A 467 9.49 -33.72 27.45
C THR A 467 10.77 -33.23 28.11
N VAL A 468 10.63 -32.88 29.39
CA VAL A 468 11.70 -32.64 30.37
C VAL A 468 12.71 -33.78 30.31
N GLY A 469 13.96 -33.51 29.93
CA GLY A 469 14.98 -34.55 29.85
C GLY A 469 16.37 -34.08 29.48
N ASP A 470 16.54 -33.38 28.36
CA ASP A 470 17.88 -33.08 27.85
C ASP A 470 18.08 -31.59 27.58
N ARG A 471 18.62 -30.88 28.59
CA ARG A 471 19.28 -29.58 28.41
C ARG A 471 20.68 -29.67 28.98
N LEU A 472 21.66 -29.63 28.08
CA LEU A 472 23.11 -29.64 28.34
C LEU A 472 23.66 -28.33 28.93
N TYR A 473 22.81 -27.48 29.53
CA TYR A 473 23.26 -26.25 30.18
C TYR A 473 22.53 -26.05 31.50
N SER A 474 23.32 -25.96 32.57
CA SER A 474 22.88 -25.85 33.96
C SER A 474 21.96 -24.64 34.19
N GLY A 475 20.74 -24.90 34.68
CA GLY A 475 19.83 -23.88 35.20
C GLY A 475 20.32 -23.32 36.52
N SER A 476 20.85 -22.10 36.51
CA SER A 476 20.90 -21.27 37.72
C SER A 476 19.62 -20.44 37.81
N GLU A 477 19.05 -20.28 39.01
CA GLU A 477 17.86 -19.43 39.25
C GLU A 477 18.05 -18.00 38.72
N GLU A 478 19.30 -17.51 38.68
CA GLU A 478 19.66 -16.22 38.11
C GLU A 478 19.58 -16.18 36.57
N ALA A 479 19.79 -17.30 35.88
CA ALA A 479 19.62 -17.40 34.43
C ALA A 479 18.13 -17.43 34.07
N GLU A 480 17.31 -18.15 34.85
CA GLU A 480 15.85 -18.13 34.67
C GLU A 480 15.26 -16.75 34.98
N ALA A 481 15.70 -16.10 36.06
CA ALA A 481 15.26 -14.74 36.40
C ALA A 481 15.68 -13.70 35.36
N ARG A 482 16.84 -13.89 34.70
CA ARG A 482 17.27 -13.04 33.57
C ARG A 482 16.46 -13.34 32.31
N SER A 483 16.17 -14.60 32.00
CA SER A 483 15.31 -14.94 30.86
C SER A 483 13.90 -14.39 31.03
N LYS A 484 13.33 -14.47 32.23
CA LYS A 484 12.00 -13.91 32.55
C LYS A 484 11.94 -12.38 32.51
N LYS A 485 13.10 -11.70 32.63
CA LYS A 485 13.23 -10.24 32.43
C LYS A 485 13.45 -9.86 30.96
N LEU A 486 13.93 -10.79 30.14
CA LEU A 486 14.22 -10.61 28.70
C LEU A 486 13.10 -11.16 27.80
N GLU A 487 12.19 -11.98 28.35
CA GLU A 487 10.93 -12.31 27.70
C GLU A 487 10.15 -11.01 27.45
N GLY A 488 9.79 -10.76 26.19
CA GLY A 488 8.92 -9.66 25.80
C GLY A 488 7.62 -9.67 26.60
N PRO A 489 6.83 -8.58 26.59
CA PRO A 489 5.64 -8.46 27.43
C PRO A 489 4.76 -9.69 27.27
N SER A 490 4.52 -10.39 28.38
CA SER A 490 3.72 -11.60 28.42
C SER A 490 2.36 -11.36 27.75
N ALA A 491 1.75 -12.40 27.18
CA ALA A 491 0.46 -12.29 26.51
C ALA A 491 -0.60 -11.61 27.40
N GLU A 492 -0.52 -11.80 28.72
CA GLU A 492 -1.37 -11.13 29.70
C GLU A 492 -1.08 -9.62 29.82
N MET A 493 0.20 -9.20 29.82
CA MET A 493 0.58 -7.79 29.84
C MET A 493 0.18 -7.07 28.55
N GLN A 494 0.25 -7.75 27.41
CA GLN A 494 -0.23 -7.20 26.14
C GLN A 494 -1.76 -7.02 26.14
N ARG A 495 -2.50 -8.02 26.66
CA ARG A 495 -3.95 -7.92 26.84
C ARG A 495 -4.34 -6.75 27.76
N LYS A 496 -3.68 -6.60 28.92
CA LYS A 496 -3.93 -5.47 29.83
C LYS A 496 -3.61 -4.11 29.21
N ARG A 497 -2.58 -4.01 28.35
CA ARG A 497 -2.29 -2.78 27.60
C ARG A 497 -3.40 -2.44 26.62
N VAL A 498 -3.87 -3.42 25.84
CA VAL A 498 -4.98 -3.23 24.90
C VAL A 498 -6.24 -2.85 25.66
N GLU A 499 -6.54 -3.50 26.78
CA GLU A 499 -7.67 -3.18 27.65
C GLU A 499 -7.63 -1.72 28.14
N THR A 500 -6.50 -1.32 28.72
CA THR A 500 -6.32 0.04 29.25
C THR A 500 -6.43 1.10 28.15
N GLN A 501 -5.86 0.84 26.96
CA GLN A 501 -5.94 1.76 25.83
C GLN A 501 -7.38 1.88 25.29
N THR A 502 -8.10 0.76 25.21
CA THR A 502 -9.46 0.73 24.68
C THR A 502 -10.44 1.43 25.63
N LEU A 503 -10.33 1.19 26.94
CA LEU A 503 -11.15 1.90 27.94
C LEU A 503 -10.84 3.39 28.00
N ARG A 504 -9.58 3.79 27.81
CA ARG A 504 -9.20 5.21 27.73
C ARG A 504 -9.77 5.90 26.50
N ALA A 505 -9.73 5.24 25.33
CA ALA A 505 -10.32 5.77 24.10
C ALA A 505 -11.85 5.89 24.21
N LEU A 506 -12.50 4.93 24.87
CA LEU A 506 -13.94 4.99 25.16
C LEU A 506 -14.28 6.19 26.06
N ARG A 507 -13.49 6.43 27.11
CA ARG A 507 -13.66 7.59 28.02
C ARG A 507 -13.45 8.94 27.34
N LEU A 508 -12.58 9.01 26.34
CA LEU A 508 -12.34 10.22 25.55
C LEU A 508 -13.40 10.44 24.45
N GLY A 509 -14.30 9.48 24.23
CA GLY A 509 -15.32 9.52 23.18
C GLY A 509 -14.79 9.19 21.78
N ASP A 510 -13.55 8.70 21.65
CA ASP A 510 -12.91 8.40 20.37
C ASP A 510 -13.50 7.14 19.69
N ILE A 511 -14.12 6.25 20.47
CA ILE A 511 -14.69 4.98 19.99
C ILE A 511 -16.08 4.74 20.60
N SER A 512 -16.97 4.07 19.85
CA SER A 512 -18.28 3.65 20.36
C SER A 512 -18.18 2.44 21.28
N GLU A 513 -19.20 2.25 22.13
CA GLU A 513 -19.33 1.11 23.05
C GLU A 513 -19.20 -0.24 22.32
N GLU A 514 -19.90 -0.39 21.19
CA GLU A 514 -19.88 -1.59 20.35
C GLU A 514 -18.47 -1.87 19.79
N THR A 515 -17.75 -0.81 19.42
CA THR A 515 -16.36 -0.92 18.93
C THR A 515 -15.40 -1.31 20.04
N ALA A 516 -15.61 -0.81 21.26
CA ALA A 516 -14.81 -1.17 22.43
C ALA A 516 -15.00 -2.64 22.82
N ILE A 517 -16.25 -3.14 22.84
CA ILE A 517 -16.57 -4.54 23.14
C ILE A 517 -15.92 -5.47 22.11
N ASN A 518 -15.98 -5.12 20.82
CA ASN A 518 -15.38 -5.94 19.77
C ASN A 518 -13.84 -5.98 19.86
N LYS A 519 -13.19 -4.84 20.15
CA LYS A 519 -11.73 -4.77 20.34
C LYS A 519 -11.21 -5.57 21.54
N LEU A 520 -12.06 -5.78 22.55
CA LEU A 520 -11.72 -6.55 23.75
C LEU A 520 -12.03 -8.05 23.63
N GLY A 521 -12.51 -8.52 22.47
CA GLY A 521 -12.76 -9.94 22.20
C GLY A 521 -14.23 -10.35 22.31
N GLY A 522 -15.15 -9.42 22.61
CA GLY A 522 -16.60 -9.63 22.56
C GLY A 522 -17.17 -10.59 23.61
N ASP A 523 -16.35 -11.05 24.55
CA ASP A 523 -16.72 -11.96 25.63
C ASP A 523 -17.51 -11.26 26.74
N GLU A 524 -18.17 -12.06 27.59
CA GLU A 524 -18.98 -11.55 28.70
C GLU A 524 -18.16 -10.68 29.70
N PRO A 525 -16.89 -10.99 30.02
CA PRO A 525 -16.02 -10.12 30.80
C PRO A 525 -15.77 -8.75 30.16
N ALA A 526 -15.48 -8.68 28.84
CA ALA A 526 -15.28 -7.42 28.15
C ALA A 526 -16.52 -6.52 28.19
N ARG A 527 -17.71 -7.11 28.05
CA ARG A 527 -18.99 -6.37 28.15
C ARG A 527 -19.19 -5.77 29.54
N GLN A 528 -18.85 -6.51 30.60
CA GLN A 528 -18.95 -6.01 31.96
C GLN A 528 -17.96 -4.87 32.24
N LEU A 529 -16.73 -4.95 31.72
CA LEU A 529 -15.71 -3.91 31.85
C LEU A 529 -16.12 -2.61 31.14
N VAL A 530 -16.62 -2.71 29.91
CA VAL A 530 -17.10 -1.56 29.13
C VAL A 530 -18.32 -0.92 29.80
N ALA A 531 -19.28 -1.72 30.27
CA ALA A 531 -20.45 -1.22 30.98
C ALA A 531 -20.07 -0.52 32.31
N ALA A 532 -19.09 -1.05 33.03
CA ALA A 532 -18.60 -0.44 34.26
C ALA A 532 -17.92 0.92 34.03
N GLU A 533 -17.14 1.06 32.95
CA GLU A 533 -16.49 2.33 32.62
C GLU A 533 -17.51 3.35 32.06
N MET A 534 -18.49 2.92 31.27
CA MET A 534 -19.62 3.77 30.84
C MET A 534 -20.41 4.32 32.02
N LYS A 535 -20.64 3.50 33.05
CA LYS A 535 -21.28 3.95 34.29
C LYS A 535 -20.45 5.01 35.02
N ARG A 536 -19.12 4.86 35.06
CA ARG A 536 -18.23 5.88 35.64
C ARG A 536 -18.25 7.19 34.87
N ILE A 537 -18.30 7.15 33.54
CA ILE A 537 -18.41 8.35 32.69
C ILE A 537 -19.71 9.08 33.00
N GLN A 538 -20.84 8.36 33.10
CA GLN A 538 -22.13 8.96 33.46
C GLN A 538 -22.17 9.52 34.89
N ASP A 539 -21.48 8.88 35.83
CA ASP A 539 -21.37 9.36 37.21
C ASP A 539 -20.43 10.59 37.32
N GLU A 540 -19.43 10.72 36.44
CA GLU A 540 -18.55 11.89 36.33
C GLU A 540 -19.25 13.07 35.64
N GLU A 541 -20.10 12.85 34.64
CA GLU A 541 -20.90 13.92 33.99
C GLU A 541 -22.03 14.47 34.87
N LYS A 542 -22.47 13.74 35.89
CA LYS A 542 -23.50 14.18 36.85
C LYS A 542 -22.95 14.99 38.04
N LYS A 543 -21.63 15.05 38.21
CA LYS A 543 -20.94 15.88 39.19
C LYS A 543 -20.50 17.19 38.58
#